data_AF-A0A151IBI1-F1
#
_entry.id   AF-A0A151IBI1-F1
#
_cell.length_a   1.000
_cell.length_b   1.000
_cell.length_c   1.000
_cell.angle_alpha   90.00
_cell.angle_beta   90.00
_cell.angle_gamma   90.00
#
_symmetry.space_group_name_H-M   'P 1'
#
loop_
_entity.id
_entity.type
_entity.pdbx_description
1 polymer ?
#
loop_
_entity_poly.entity_id
_entity_poly.type
_entity_poly.pdbx_seq_one_letter_code
_entity_poly.pdbx_strand_id
1 'polypeptide(L)'
;MTKSLQSSLAPLFVISWFHSLGMFEYPLGQSRLYFSCLYALAIWSSYEYFCITYIYKWQYISKLIIFEVSLFHLMAVSSIFISFYHYKELKACLRELSIVDNSLEALGVPKEYRMLRNLIIRIIIGWIAILFINFIMTIFYTSVRYNTWSFLRILLLSFRIDLLSTSADRVISLSTLICGTVLGYTSSRFHRVNERLQVLYSELLENNYNCRSQNRFILVRQRIARDKYHKQYVWTLM
;
A
#
# COMPACT_ATOMS: atom_id res chain seq x y z
N MET A 1 21.99 -8.29 2.95
CA MET A 1 21.09 -9.26 3.62
C MET A 1 20.00 -8.46 4.32
N THR A 2 18.73 -8.54 3.88
CA THR A 2 17.61 -7.81 4.51
C THR A 2 17.28 -8.45 5.86
N LYS A 3 17.66 -7.80 6.96
CA LYS A 3 17.51 -8.37 8.31
C LYS A 3 16.14 -8.11 8.95
N SER A 4 15.34 -7.20 8.39
CA SER A 4 14.04 -6.80 8.97
C SER A 4 12.97 -6.56 7.90
N LEU A 5 11.71 -6.74 8.30
CA LEU A 5 10.51 -6.43 7.51
C LEU A 5 10.54 -4.98 6.99
N GLN A 6 10.93 -4.03 7.84
CA GLN A 6 11.03 -2.61 7.48
C GLN A 6 12.08 -2.38 6.39
N SER A 7 13.20 -3.10 6.43
CA SER A 7 14.23 -3.05 5.39
C SER A 7 13.75 -3.63 4.05
N SER A 8 12.89 -4.66 4.06
CA SER A 8 12.28 -5.17 2.83
C SER A 8 11.25 -4.21 2.21
N LEU A 9 10.55 -3.42 3.04
CA LEU A 9 9.56 -2.42 2.59
C LEU A 9 10.19 -1.06 2.23
N ALA A 10 11.49 -0.86 2.49
CA ALA A 10 12.17 0.41 2.25
C ALA A 10 11.99 0.99 0.83
N PRO A 11 12.06 0.21 -0.27
CA PRO A 11 11.84 0.75 -1.61
C PRO A 11 10.45 1.38 -1.79
N LEU A 12 9.44 0.80 -1.14
CA LEU A 12 8.07 1.29 -1.18
C LEU A 12 7.95 2.58 -0.36
N PHE A 13 8.54 2.67 0.84
CA PHE A 13 8.55 3.92 1.61
C PHE A 13 9.26 5.07 0.90
N VAL A 14 10.35 4.80 0.18
CA VAL A 14 11.05 5.81 -0.62
C VAL A 14 10.12 6.40 -1.69
N ILE A 15 9.36 5.55 -2.38
CA ILE A 15 8.40 6.01 -3.40
C ILE A 15 7.20 6.72 -2.78
N SER A 16 6.72 6.26 -1.62
CA SER A 16 5.69 6.97 -0.86
C SER A 16 6.14 8.36 -0.45
N TRP A 17 7.39 8.51 -0.02
CA TRP A 17 7.96 9.83 0.27
C TRP A 17 8.07 10.72 -0.97
N PHE A 18 8.45 10.18 -2.14
CA PHE A 18 8.47 10.96 -3.39
C PHE A 18 7.11 11.59 -3.72
N HIS A 19 6.02 10.93 -3.32
CA HIS A 19 4.63 11.41 -3.48
C HIS A 19 4.10 12.20 -2.27
N SER A 20 4.97 12.54 -1.32
CA SER A 20 4.60 13.24 -0.07
C SER A 20 3.62 12.46 0.83
N LEU A 21 3.54 11.13 0.68
CA LEU A 21 2.70 10.22 1.49
C LEU A 21 3.45 9.56 2.63
N GLY A 22 4.74 9.85 2.76
CA GLY A 22 5.59 9.22 3.75
C GLY A 22 6.69 10.16 4.18
N MET A 23 7.37 9.76 5.25
CA MET A 23 8.50 10.50 5.78
C MET A 23 9.78 9.99 5.16
N PHE A 24 10.65 10.91 4.75
CA PHE A 24 11.98 10.56 4.30
C PHE A 24 12.79 9.99 5.47
N GLU A 25 13.37 8.81 5.24
CA GLU A 25 14.22 8.12 6.20
C GLU A 25 15.53 7.73 5.56
N TYR A 26 16.57 8.49 5.89
CA TYR A 26 17.93 8.15 5.52
C TYR A 26 18.92 8.67 6.57
N PRO A 27 19.64 7.79 7.28
CA PRO A 27 19.57 6.31 7.24
C PRO A 27 18.24 5.74 7.79
N LEU A 28 17.92 4.48 7.46
CA LEU A 28 16.69 3.77 7.88
C LEU A 28 16.50 3.86 9.40
N GLY A 29 15.32 4.34 9.84
CA GLY A 29 15.00 4.55 11.25
C GLY A 29 15.16 5.99 11.75
N GLN A 30 15.87 6.85 11.01
CA GLN A 30 16.00 8.27 11.33
C GLN A 30 15.14 9.11 10.39
N SER A 31 13.94 9.50 10.85
CA SER A 31 13.03 10.32 10.05
C SER A 31 13.50 11.76 9.99
N ARG A 32 13.58 12.31 8.77
CA ARG A 32 13.91 13.72 8.52
C ARG A 32 12.61 14.49 8.27
N LEU A 33 11.88 14.76 9.35
CA LEU A 33 10.57 15.43 9.29
C LEU A 33 10.65 16.79 8.59
N TYR A 34 11.65 17.60 8.93
CA TYR A 34 11.81 18.94 8.36
C TYR A 34 12.01 18.90 6.84
N PHE A 35 12.89 18.01 6.35
CA PHE A 35 13.13 17.84 4.91
C PHE A 35 11.88 17.33 4.18
N SER A 36 11.15 16.39 4.78
CA SER A 36 9.92 15.84 4.21
C SER A 36 8.82 16.89 4.11
N CYS A 37 8.68 17.73 5.15
CA CYS A 37 7.72 18.83 5.19
C CYS A 37 8.06 19.91 4.17
N LEU A 38 9.33 20.35 4.10
CA LEU A 38 9.78 21.32 3.11
C LEU A 38 9.56 20.82 1.68
N TYR A 39 9.86 19.54 1.41
CA TYR A 39 9.62 18.94 0.10
C TYR A 39 8.13 18.90 -0.24
N ALA A 40 7.28 18.47 0.69
CA ALA A 40 5.83 18.47 0.52
C ALA A 40 5.28 19.87 0.27
N LEU A 41 5.74 20.87 1.03
CA LEU A 41 5.38 22.27 0.83
C LEU A 41 5.84 22.78 -0.54
N ALA A 42 7.07 22.51 -0.96
CA ALA A 42 7.56 22.94 -2.26
C ALA A 42 6.76 22.35 -3.43
N ILE A 43 6.46 21.04 -3.37
CA ILE A 43 5.59 20.39 -4.36
C ILE A 43 4.19 21.00 -4.34
N TRP A 44 3.62 21.19 -3.15
CA TRP A 44 2.28 21.70 -3.01
C TRP A 44 2.15 23.16 -3.47
N SER A 45 3.08 24.04 -3.09
CA SER A 45 3.11 25.43 -3.55
C SER A 45 3.26 25.50 -5.07
N SER A 46 4.02 24.57 -5.68
CA SER A 46 4.08 24.48 -7.14
C SER A 46 2.70 24.11 -7.72
N TYR A 47 2.01 23.13 -7.13
CA TYR A 47 0.67 22.71 -7.56
C TYR A 47 -0.34 23.85 -7.45
N GLU A 48 -0.37 24.54 -6.30
CA GLU A 48 -1.30 25.65 -6.04
C GLU A 48 -1.07 26.81 -7.01
N TYR A 49 0.19 27.19 -7.24
CA TYR A 49 0.55 28.17 -8.25
C TYR A 49 0.06 27.78 -9.66
N PHE A 50 0.19 26.50 -10.01
CA PHE A 50 -0.29 25.99 -11.30
C PHE A 50 -1.81 26.00 -11.41
N CYS A 51 -2.53 25.64 -10.36
CA CYS A 51 -3.99 25.68 -10.33
C CYS A 51 -4.51 27.11 -10.49
N ILE A 52 -3.96 28.07 -9.74
CA ILE A 52 -4.35 29.48 -9.83
C ILE A 52 -4.10 30.01 -11.25
N THR A 53 -2.92 29.73 -11.82
CA THR A 53 -2.58 30.15 -13.20
C THR A 53 -3.51 29.54 -14.24
N TYR A 54 -3.95 28.29 -14.02
CA TYR A 54 -4.87 27.59 -14.90
C TYR A 54 -6.28 28.19 -14.83
N ILE A 55 -6.80 28.41 -13.62
CA ILE A 55 -8.11 29.04 -13.38
C ILE A 55 -8.17 30.43 -14.02
N TYR A 56 -7.12 31.24 -13.85
CA TYR A 56 -7.05 32.58 -14.44
C TYR A 56 -6.97 32.59 -15.97
N LYS A 57 -6.21 31.66 -16.58
CA LYS A 57 -6.10 31.59 -18.05
C LYS A 57 -7.34 31.03 -18.72
N TRP A 58 -8.17 30.28 -18.00
CA TRP A 58 -9.30 29.55 -18.56
C TRP A 58 -10.65 30.04 -18.00
N GLN A 59 -10.84 31.37 -17.98
CA GLN A 59 -12.12 32.03 -17.69
C GLN A 59 -13.31 31.59 -18.60
N TYR A 60 -13.06 30.80 -19.65
CA TYR A 60 -14.03 30.33 -20.63
C TYR A 60 -14.38 28.84 -20.54
N ILE A 61 -13.95 28.14 -19.49
CA ILE A 61 -14.26 26.72 -19.25
C ILE A 61 -15.55 26.56 -18.41
N SER A 62 -16.27 25.46 -18.66
CA SER A 62 -17.42 25.01 -17.87
C SER A 62 -17.14 25.01 -16.36
N LYS A 63 -18.04 25.60 -15.57
CA LYS A 63 -17.99 25.60 -14.09
C LYS A 63 -17.82 24.20 -13.49
N LEU A 64 -18.29 23.15 -14.18
CA LEU A 64 -18.17 21.76 -13.73
C LEU A 64 -16.72 21.28 -13.70
N ILE A 65 -15.91 21.64 -14.70
CA ILE A 65 -14.49 21.23 -14.77
C ILE A 65 -13.69 21.91 -13.66
N ILE A 66 -13.99 23.17 -13.34
CA ILE A 66 -13.35 23.91 -12.25
C ILE A 66 -13.68 23.24 -10.90
N PHE A 67 -14.94 22.86 -10.70
CA PHE A 67 -15.38 22.17 -9.49
C PHE A 67 -14.70 20.81 -9.32
N GLU A 68 -14.63 20.01 -10.38
CA GLU A 68 -13.96 18.71 -10.39
C GLU A 68 -12.47 18.84 -10.02
N VAL A 69 -11.73 19.75 -10.68
CA VAL A 69 -10.31 20.01 -10.39
C VAL A 69 -10.11 20.46 -8.93
N SER A 70 -11.02 21.27 -8.40
CA SER A 70 -10.95 21.75 -7.01
C SER A 70 -11.16 20.62 -6.01
N LEU A 71 -12.10 19.70 -6.27
CA LEU A 71 -12.30 18.50 -5.45
C LEU A 71 -11.08 17.59 -5.47
N PHE A 72 -10.50 17.32 -6.64
CA PHE A 72 -9.28 16.53 -6.74
C PHE A 72 -8.12 17.15 -5.96
N HIS A 73 -7.99 18.48 -6.00
CA HIS A 73 -6.97 19.17 -5.23
C HIS A 73 -7.19 19.00 -3.72
N LEU A 74 -8.41 19.18 -3.23
CA LEU A 74 -8.75 19.01 -1.82
C LEU A 74 -8.52 17.56 -1.34
N MET A 75 -8.84 16.57 -2.19
CA MET A 75 -8.53 15.16 -1.91
C MET A 75 -7.03 14.91 -1.84
N ALA A 76 -6.24 15.47 -2.76
CA ALA A 76 -4.78 15.34 -2.72
C ALA A 76 -4.18 15.96 -1.46
N VAL A 77 -4.61 17.17 -1.08
CA VAL A 77 -4.13 17.85 0.12
C VAL A 77 -4.49 17.07 1.39
N SER A 78 -5.75 16.67 1.53
CA SER A 78 -6.18 15.90 2.69
C SER A 78 -5.45 14.56 2.79
N SER A 79 -5.16 13.90 1.66
CA SER A 79 -4.42 12.64 1.64
C SER A 79 -2.98 12.77 2.19
N ILE A 80 -2.30 13.89 1.95
CA ILE A 80 -0.95 14.16 2.49
C ILE A 80 -1.02 14.30 4.01
N PHE A 81 -1.98 15.08 4.52
CA PHE A 81 -2.17 15.27 5.96
C PHE A 81 -2.53 13.94 6.66
N ILE A 82 -3.48 13.20 6.09
CA ILE A 82 -3.88 11.87 6.59
C ILE A 82 -2.67 10.93 6.62
N SER A 83 -1.86 10.93 5.55
CA SER A 83 -0.68 10.08 5.45
C SER A 83 0.38 10.43 6.50
N PHE A 84 0.65 11.72 6.73
CA PHE A 84 1.58 12.13 7.79
C PHE A 84 1.06 11.80 9.19
N TYR A 85 -0.25 11.96 9.42
CA TYR A 85 -0.88 11.64 10.70
C TYR A 85 -0.75 10.15 11.03
N HIS A 86 -1.14 9.27 10.10
CA HIS A 86 -1.10 7.82 10.30
C HIS A 86 0.28 7.19 10.10
N TYR A 87 1.29 7.94 9.65
CA TYR A 87 2.63 7.39 9.43
C TYR A 87 3.23 6.75 10.70
N LYS A 88 3.01 7.36 11.87
CA LYS A 88 3.48 6.81 13.15
C LYS A 88 2.78 5.50 13.48
N GLU A 89 1.48 5.41 13.23
CA GLU A 89 0.67 4.21 13.47
C GLU A 89 1.08 3.08 12.51
N LEU A 90 1.28 3.38 11.22
CA LEU A 90 1.78 2.41 10.25
C LEU A 90 3.12 1.82 10.70
N LYS A 91 4.02 2.65 11.23
CA LYS A 91 5.30 2.18 11.79
C LYS A 91 5.13 1.30 13.02
N ALA A 92 4.24 1.66 13.93
CA ALA A 92 3.93 0.84 15.10
C ALA A 92 3.40 -0.53 14.66
N CYS A 93 2.45 -0.55 13.72
CA CYS A 93 1.89 -1.76 13.13
C CYS A 93 2.97 -2.65 12.49
N LEU A 94 3.90 -2.08 11.73
CA LEU A 94 5.00 -2.84 11.13
C LEU A 94 5.97 -3.41 12.17
N ARG A 95 6.17 -2.72 13.29
CA ARG A 95 6.98 -3.22 14.41
C ARG A 95 6.28 -4.39 15.08
N GLU A 96 4.99 -4.29 15.37
CA GLU A 96 4.20 -5.40 15.91
C GLU A 96 4.20 -6.60 14.95
N LEU A 97 4.03 -6.35 13.65
CA LEU A 97 4.10 -7.39 12.64
C LEU A 97 5.47 -8.07 12.58
N SER A 98 6.55 -7.34 12.82
CA SER A 98 7.89 -7.94 12.92
C SER A 98 8.05 -8.86 14.13
N ILE A 99 7.37 -8.57 15.24
CA ILE A 99 7.35 -9.43 16.43
C ILE A 99 6.55 -10.70 16.14
N VAL A 100 5.37 -10.57 15.51
CA VAL A 100 4.58 -11.72 15.05
C VAL A 100 5.42 -12.57 14.10
N ASP A 101 6.16 -11.97 13.18
CA ASP A 101 6.97 -12.74 12.25
C ASP A 101 8.11 -13.51 12.93
N ASN A 102 8.66 -13.00 14.04
CA ASN A 102 9.62 -13.72 14.88
C ASN A 102 8.97 -14.92 15.60
N SER A 103 7.73 -14.79 16.07
CA SER A 103 7.02 -15.92 16.68
C SER A 103 6.65 -16.98 15.63
N LEU A 104 6.28 -16.57 14.42
CA LEU A 104 6.05 -17.49 13.31
C LEU A 104 7.33 -18.22 12.87
N GLU A 105 8.48 -17.55 12.93
CA GLU A 105 9.78 -18.19 12.71
C GLU A 105 10.10 -19.24 13.79
N ALA A 106 9.76 -18.98 15.06
CA ALA A 106 9.89 -19.96 16.15
C ALA A 106 8.97 -21.19 15.96
N LEU A 107 7.83 -21.03 15.27
CA LEU A 107 6.97 -22.12 14.80
C LEU A 107 7.53 -22.83 13.54
N GLY A 108 8.76 -22.47 13.15
CA GLY A 108 9.54 -23.07 12.08
C GLY A 108 9.31 -22.47 10.69
N VAL A 109 8.52 -21.40 10.54
CA VAL A 109 8.22 -20.83 9.21
C VAL A 109 9.32 -19.82 8.81
N PRO A 110 10.18 -20.13 7.81
CA PRO A 110 11.37 -19.33 7.52
C PRO A 110 11.02 -17.92 7.01
N LYS A 111 11.85 -16.93 7.31
CA LYS A 111 11.65 -15.54 6.87
C LYS A 111 11.96 -15.36 5.38
N GLU A 112 10.98 -14.85 4.62
CA GLU A 112 11.09 -14.63 3.17
C GLU A 112 11.20 -13.15 2.78
N TYR A 113 11.86 -12.32 3.60
CA TYR A 113 12.00 -10.87 3.34
C TYR A 113 12.63 -10.53 1.98
N ARG A 114 13.50 -11.40 1.47
CA ARG A 114 14.11 -11.22 0.15
C ARG A 114 13.08 -11.37 -0.97
N MET A 115 12.16 -12.33 -0.86
CA MET A 115 11.11 -12.54 -1.85
C MET A 115 10.11 -11.38 -1.81
N LEU A 116 9.72 -10.94 -0.61
CA LEU A 116 8.86 -9.76 -0.43
C LEU A 116 9.48 -8.51 -1.07
N ARG A 117 10.76 -8.23 -0.78
CA ARG A 117 11.47 -7.09 -1.37
C ARG A 117 11.52 -7.17 -2.90
N ASN A 118 11.78 -8.35 -3.46
CA ASN A 118 11.82 -8.53 -4.91
C ASN A 118 10.44 -8.32 -5.56
N LEU A 119 9.37 -8.79 -4.91
CA LEU A 119 8.00 -8.58 -5.35
C LEU A 119 7.65 -7.09 -5.35
N ILE A 120 8.00 -6.37 -4.28
CA ILE A 120 7.80 -4.92 -4.18
C ILE A 120 8.55 -4.20 -5.29
N ILE A 121 9.83 -4.52 -5.52
CA ILE A 121 10.63 -3.92 -6.59
C ILE A 121 10.01 -4.20 -7.97
N ARG A 122 9.50 -5.41 -8.21
CA ARG A 122 8.84 -5.76 -9.48
C ARG A 122 7.58 -4.93 -9.72
N ILE A 123 6.76 -4.72 -8.67
CA ILE A 123 5.57 -3.88 -8.78
C ILE A 123 5.95 -2.43 -9.05
N ILE A 124 6.96 -1.92 -8.35
CA ILE A 124 7.49 -0.57 -8.56
C ILE A 124 7.95 -0.37 -10.01
N ILE A 125 8.71 -1.32 -10.56
CA ILE A 125 9.19 -1.24 -11.94
C ILE A 125 8.02 -1.24 -12.92
N GLY A 126 7.04 -2.13 -12.73
CA GLY A 126 5.84 -2.19 -13.57
C GLY A 126 5.05 -0.88 -13.52
N TRP A 127 4.88 -0.32 -12.33
CA TRP A 127 4.21 0.96 -12.13
C TRP A 127 4.95 2.11 -12.82
N ILE A 128 6.27 2.20 -12.67
CA ILE A 128 7.11 3.19 -13.37
C ILE A 128 6.98 3.04 -14.89
N ALA A 129 6.97 1.82 -15.42
CA ALA A 129 6.82 1.57 -16.85
C ALA A 129 5.45 2.07 -17.37
N ILE A 130 4.36 1.83 -16.64
CA ILE A 130 3.03 2.35 -16.97
C ILE A 130 3.03 3.88 -17.00
N LEU A 131 3.68 4.53 -16.04
CA LEU A 131 3.82 5.98 -16.02
C LEU A 131 4.54 6.52 -17.26
N PHE A 132 5.63 5.87 -17.67
CA PHE A 132 6.35 6.26 -18.88
C PHE A 132 5.51 6.08 -20.14
N ILE A 133 4.74 5.00 -20.24
CA ILE A 133 3.83 4.77 -21.37
C ILE A 133 2.78 5.88 -21.44
N ASN A 134 2.12 6.19 -20.32
CA ASN A 134 1.12 7.27 -20.27
C ASN A 134 1.73 8.62 -20.67
N PHE A 135 2.93 8.92 -20.16
CA PHE A 135 3.65 10.14 -20.50
C PHE A 135 3.95 10.26 -22.00
N ILE A 136 4.42 9.19 -22.64
CA ILE A 136 4.66 9.15 -24.08
C ILE A 136 3.36 9.36 -24.86
N MET A 137 2.27 8.71 -24.43
CA MET A 137 0.96 8.86 -25.07
C MET A 137 0.43 10.30 -24.95
N THR A 138 0.59 10.95 -23.79
CA THR A 138 0.23 12.36 -23.58
C THR A 138 1.05 13.28 -24.49
N ILE A 139 2.37 13.07 -24.60
CA ILE A 139 3.22 13.84 -25.52
C ILE A 139 2.76 13.66 -26.96
N PHE A 140 2.50 12.43 -27.38
CA PHE A 140 2.07 12.16 -28.76
C PHE A 140 0.72 12.83 -29.05
N TYR A 141 -0.26 12.67 -28.16
CA TYR A 141 -1.58 13.27 -28.29
C TYR A 141 -1.52 14.81 -28.34
N THR A 142 -0.77 15.42 -27.43
CA THR A 142 -0.60 16.88 -27.40
C THR A 142 0.18 17.41 -28.60
N SER A 143 1.18 16.67 -29.08
CA SER A 143 1.93 17.01 -30.29
C SER A 143 1.02 17.02 -31.53
N VAL A 144 0.19 15.99 -31.71
CA VAL A 144 -0.78 15.93 -32.81
C VAL A 144 -1.80 17.08 -32.73
N ARG A 145 -2.32 17.37 -31.53
CA ARG A 145 -3.34 18.40 -31.33
C ARG A 145 -2.81 19.83 -31.47
N TYR A 146 -1.58 20.08 -31.04
CA TYR A 146 -0.95 21.40 -31.01
C TYR A 146 0.30 21.45 -31.91
N ASN A 147 0.21 20.88 -33.11
CA ASN A 147 1.30 20.72 -34.08
C ASN A 147 2.09 22.02 -34.39
N THR A 148 1.52 23.20 -34.14
CA THR A 148 2.16 24.52 -34.31
C THR A 148 3.00 24.98 -33.11
N TRP A 149 2.96 24.28 -31.97
CA TRP A 149 3.72 24.66 -30.79
C TRP A 149 5.15 24.08 -30.82
N SER A 150 6.11 24.82 -30.26
CA SER A 150 7.47 24.30 -30.08
C SER A 150 7.44 23.02 -29.23
N PHE A 151 8.28 22.05 -29.59
CA PHE A 151 8.44 20.78 -28.87
C PHE A 151 8.68 20.98 -27.37
N LEU A 152 9.48 21.98 -26.99
CA LEU A 152 9.72 22.31 -25.57
C LEU A 152 8.43 22.69 -24.84
N ARG A 153 7.52 23.40 -25.50
CA ARG A 153 6.22 23.81 -24.94
C ARG A 153 5.29 22.61 -24.80
N ILE A 154 5.30 21.69 -25.75
CA ILE A 154 4.53 20.43 -25.71
C ILE A 154 5.04 19.53 -24.57
N LEU A 155 6.36 19.41 -24.43
CA LEU A 155 6.99 18.60 -23.38
C LEU A 155 6.70 19.17 -21.98
N LEU A 156 6.81 20.50 -21.81
CA LEU A 156 6.45 21.18 -20.56
C LEU A 156 4.95 21.04 -20.24
N LEU A 157 4.07 21.11 -21.25
CA LEU A 157 2.63 20.94 -21.05
C LEU A 157 2.28 19.49 -20.66
N SER A 158 2.90 18.51 -21.32
CA SER A 158 2.68 17.09 -21.05
C SER A 158 3.18 16.72 -19.65
N PHE A 159 4.40 17.16 -19.32
CA PHE A 159 4.95 17.02 -17.97
C PHE A 159 4.04 17.66 -16.92
N ARG A 160 3.48 18.83 -17.23
CA ARG A 160 2.53 19.52 -16.35
C ARG A 160 1.22 18.73 -16.18
N ILE A 161 0.66 18.16 -17.24
CA ILE A 161 -0.59 17.38 -17.16
C ILE A 161 -0.36 16.07 -16.41
N ASP A 162 0.68 15.31 -16.74
CA ASP A 162 0.96 14.02 -16.13
C ASP A 162 1.45 14.13 -14.68
N LEU A 163 2.06 15.25 -14.28
CA LEU A 163 2.42 15.49 -12.88
C LEU A 163 1.21 15.94 -12.05
N LEU A 164 0.33 16.76 -12.62
CA LEU A 164 -0.81 17.38 -11.92
C LEU A 164 -2.03 16.44 -11.84
N SER A 165 -2.45 15.89 -12.99
CA SER A 165 -3.69 15.13 -13.16
C SER A 165 -3.66 13.79 -12.43
N THR A 166 -2.47 13.24 -12.19
CA THR A 166 -2.35 11.89 -11.62
C THR A 166 -1.99 11.90 -10.14
N SER A 167 -1.96 13.05 -9.46
CA SER A 167 -1.54 13.12 -8.05
C SER A 167 -2.47 12.32 -7.12
N ALA A 168 -3.79 12.50 -7.20
CA ALA A 168 -4.74 11.78 -6.34
C ALA A 168 -4.81 10.27 -6.65
N ASP A 169 -4.91 9.90 -7.93
CA ASP A 169 -4.97 8.48 -8.32
C ASP A 169 -3.68 7.72 -7.99
N ARG A 170 -2.51 8.37 -8.13
CA ARG A 170 -1.24 7.78 -7.72
C ARG A 170 -1.18 7.61 -6.22
N VAL A 171 -1.70 8.57 -5.46
CA VAL A 171 -1.74 8.47 -4.00
C VAL A 171 -2.61 7.30 -3.53
N ILE A 172 -3.81 7.17 -4.09
CA ILE A 172 -4.73 6.05 -3.78
C ILE A 172 -4.12 4.72 -4.22
N SER A 173 -3.54 4.68 -5.42
CA SER A 173 -2.86 3.48 -5.93
C SER A 173 -1.68 3.07 -5.07
N LEU A 174 -0.92 4.05 -4.55
CA LEU A 174 0.23 3.75 -3.70
C LEU A 174 -0.22 3.26 -2.32
N SER A 175 -1.19 3.95 -1.69
CA SER A 175 -1.70 3.57 -0.37
C SER A 175 -2.36 2.18 -0.38
N THR A 176 -3.15 1.89 -1.42
CA THR A 176 -3.71 0.55 -1.66
C THR A 176 -2.61 -0.49 -1.90
N LEU A 177 -1.53 -0.14 -2.59
CA LEU A 177 -0.38 -1.02 -2.75
C LEU A 177 0.34 -1.30 -1.43
N ILE A 178 0.55 -0.30 -0.56
CA ILE A 178 1.14 -0.50 0.77
C ILE A 178 0.27 -1.46 1.57
N CYS A 179 -1.03 -1.18 1.65
CA CYS A 179 -1.98 -1.97 2.42
C CYS A 179 -2.07 -3.41 1.87
N GLY A 180 -2.24 -3.55 0.55
CA GLY A 180 -2.35 -4.84 -0.12
C GLY A 180 -1.10 -5.69 0.00
N THR A 181 0.10 -5.10 -0.06
CA THR A 181 1.35 -5.85 0.11
C THR A 181 1.55 -6.32 1.55
N VAL A 182 1.22 -5.48 2.55
CA VAL A 182 1.29 -5.85 3.96
C VAL A 182 0.26 -6.94 4.28
N LEU A 183 -1.01 -6.75 3.91
CA LEU A 183 -2.08 -7.74 4.12
C LEU A 183 -1.85 -9.05 3.37
N GLY A 184 -1.37 -8.97 2.12
CA GLY A 184 -1.04 -10.15 1.33
C GLY A 184 0.10 -10.94 1.96
N TYR A 185 1.13 -10.26 2.46
CA TYR A 185 2.23 -10.90 3.18
C TYR A 185 1.75 -11.58 4.47
N THR A 186 0.98 -10.87 5.31
CA THR A 186 0.49 -11.44 6.58
C THR A 186 -0.44 -12.63 6.33
N SER A 187 -1.37 -12.51 5.39
CA SER A 187 -2.31 -13.57 5.01
C SER A 187 -1.58 -14.84 4.54
N SER A 188 -0.60 -14.69 3.64
CA SER A 188 0.21 -15.83 3.17
C SER A 188 0.96 -16.53 4.30
N ARG A 189 1.49 -15.76 5.27
CA ARG A 189 2.20 -16.30 6.43
C ARG A 189 1.25 -17.06 7.36
N PHE A 190 0.10 -16.49 7.69
CA PHE A 190 -0.90 -17.16 8.53
C PHE A 190 -1.43 -18.44 7.89
N HIS A 191 -1.59 -18.45 6.56
CA HIS A 191 -2.01 -19.64 5.84
C HIS A 191 -1.01 -20.79 6.01
N ARG A 192 0.29 -20.54 5.82
CA ARG A 192 1.35 -21.55 6.01
C ARG A 192 1.43 -22.06 7.46
N VAL A 193 1.18 -21.19 8.44
CA VAL A 193 1.14 -21.58 9.85
C VAL A 193 -0.05 -22.49 10.12
N ASN A 194 -1.22 -22.15 9.56
CA ASN A 194 -2.42 -22.96 9.69
C ASN A 194 -2.24 -24.37 9.08
N GLU A 195 -1.60 -24.46 7.90
CA GLU A 195 -1.26 -25.76 7.29
C GLU A 195 -0.35 -26.60 8.20
N ARG A 196 0.69 -25.99 8.80
CA ARG A 196 1.59 -26.71 9.72
C ARG A 196 0.91 -27.16 11.00
N LEU A 197 0.06 -26.31 11.59
CA LEU A 197 -0.73 -26.68 12.76
C LEU A 197 -1.69 -27.83 12.46
N GLN A 198 -2.27 -27.84 11.26
CA GLN A 198 -3.14 -28.94 10.83
C GLN A 198 -2.38 -30.26 10.67
N VAL A 199 -1.17 -30.23 10.11
CA VAL A 199 -0.28 -31.41 10.04
C VAL A 199 0.10 -31.91 11.44
N LEU A 200 0.59 -31.02 12.31
CA LEU A 200 0.96 -31.38 13.69
C LEU A 200 -0.23 -31.93 14.49
N TYR A 201 -1.41 -31.34 14.32
CA TYR A 201 -2.64 -31.82 14.95
C TYR A 201 -3.01 -33.21 14.45
N SER A 202 -2.82 -33.48 13.15
CA SER A 202 -3.09 -34.77 12.54
C SER A 202 -2.09 -35.83 13.03
N GLU A 203 -0.79 -35.52 13.08
CA GLU A 203 0.25 -36.41 13.64
C GLU A 203 0.05 -36.70 15.13
N LEU A 204 -0.34 -35.70 15.93
CA LEU A 204 -0.67 -35.88 17.35
C LEU A 204 -1.91 -36.74 17.56
N LEU A 205 -2.90 -36.61 16.67
CA LEU A 205 -4.08 -37.47 16.66
C LEU A 205 -3.68 -38.89 16.27
N GLU A 206 -2.97 -39.05 15.16
CA GLU A 206 -2.51 -40.33 14.60
C GLU A 206 -1.67 -41.13 15.62
N ASN A 207 -0.72 -40.47 16.30
CA ASN A 207 0.07 -41.09 17.37
C ASN A 207 -0.74 -41.45 18.62
N ASN A 208 -1.84 -40.75 18.92
CA ASN A 208 -2.72 -41.06 20.06
C ASN A 208 -3.69 -42.23 19.80
N TYR A 209 -3.88 -42.68 18.55
CA TYR A 209 -4.69 -43.88 18.27
C TYR A 209 -3.98 -45.18 18.70
N ASN A 210 -2.65 -45.16 18.87
CA ASN A 210 -1.90 -46.30 19.35
C ASN A 210 -1.90 -46.47 20.88
N CYS A 211 -2.46 -45.54 21.65
CA CYS A 211 -2.59 -45.69 23.11
C CYS A 211 -3.92 -45.12 23.66
N ARG A 212 -4.95 -45.98 23.67
CA ARG A 212 -5.95 -46.07 24.75
C ARG A 212 -6.89 -44.86 25.03
N SER A 213 -7.20 -43.97 24.07
CA SER A 213 -8.02 -42.76 24.36
C SER A 213 -9.33 -42.55 23.56
N GLN A 214 -9.78 -43.53 22.77
CA GLN A 214 -10.99 -43.41 21.92
C GLN A 214 -12.25 -42.90 22.66
N ASN A 215 -12.43 -43.19 23.95
CA ASN A 215 -13.63 -42.79 24.69
C ASN A 215 -13.66 -41.32 25.14
N ARG A 216 -12.51 -40.63 25.24
CA ARG A 216 -12.47 -39.25 25.73
C ARG A 216 -12.66 -38.22 24.62
N PHE A 217 -12.18 -38.53 23.41
CA PHE A 217 -12.24 -37.63 22.26
C PHE A 217 -13.61 -37.57 21.57
N ILE A 218 -14.39 -38.65 21.60
CA ILE A 218 -15.77 -38.66 21.07
C ILE A 218 -16.65 -37.65 21.83
N LEU A 219 -16.48 -37.59 23.15
CA LEU A 219 -17.19 -36.65 24.03
C LEU A 219 -16.81 -35.17 23.77
N VAL A 220 -15.53 -34.89 23.49
CA VAL A 220 -15.06 -33.53 23.20
C VAL A 220 -15.50 -33.07 21.80
N ARG A 221 -15.46 -33.95 20.78
CA ARG A 221 -16.00 -33.64 19.44
C ARG A 221 -17.51 -33.37 19.47
N GLN A 222 -18.28 -34.10 20.29
CA GLN A 222 -19.70 -33.81 20.47
C GLN A 222 -19.96 -32.43 21.11
N ARG A 223 -19.14 -31.99 22.07
CA ARG A 223 -19.26 -30.64 22.66
C ARG A 223 -18.93 -29.53 21.66
N ILE A 224 -17.88 -29.70 20.86
CA ILE A 224 -17.45 -28.69 19.87
C ILE A 224 -18.48 -28.59 18.73
N ALA A 225 -19.05 -29.71 18.28
CA ALA A 225 -20.13 -29.70 17.30
C ALA A 225 -21.37 -28.97 17.86
N ARG A 226 -21.75 -29.21 19.11
CA ARG A 226 -22.91 -28.57 19.75
C ARG A 226 -22.76 -27.04 19.90
N ASP A 227 -21.56 -26.53 20.19
CA ASP A 227 -21.29 -25.08 20.24
C ASP A 227 -21.32 -24.41 18.85
N LYS A 228 -20.93 -25.14 17.81
CA LYS A 228 -20.93 -24.65 16.42
C LYS A 228 -22.36 -24.46 15.88
N TYR A 229 -23.28 -25.36 16.20
CA TYR A 229 -24.69 -25.18 15.85
C TYR A 229 -25.34 -24.03 16.62
N HIS A 230 -24.97 -23.83 17.90
CA HIS A 230 -25.58 -22.77 18.70
C HIS A 230 -25.18 -21.35 18.23
N LYS A 231 -23.93 -21.15 17.79
CA LYS A 231 -23.47 -19.87 17.21
C LYS A 231 -24.07 -19.58 15.84
N GLN A 232 -24.43 -20.61 15.07
CA GLN A 232 -24.99 -20.44 13.74
C GLN A 232 -26.47 -20.00 13.80
N TYR A 233 -27.23 -20.42 14.81
CA TYR A 233 -28.60 -19.92 15.05
C TYR A 233 -28.66 -18.46 15.47
N VAL A 234 -27.65 -17.95 16.18
CA VAL A 234 -27.58 -16.53 16.61
C VAL A 234 -27.32 -15.60 15.43
N TRP A 235 -26.57 -16.05 14.41
CA TRP A 235 -26.30 -15.26 13.20
C TRP A 235 -27.48 -15.19 12.22
N THR A 236 -28.45 -16.11 12.32
CA THR A 236 -29.65 -16.10 11.45
C THR A 236 -30.85 -15.37 12.05
N LEU A 237 -30.77 -14.92 13.30
CA LEU A 237 -31.87 -14.26 14.02
C LEU A 237 -31.60 -12.78 14.36
N MET A 238 -30.46 -12.23 13.94
CA MET A 238 -30.09 -10.82 14.03
C MET A 238 -30.08 -10.20 12.64
#